data_AF-A0A352LYX3-F1
#
_entry.id   AF-A0A352LYX3-F1
#
_cell.length_a   1.000
_cell.length_b   1.000
_cell.length_c   1.000
_cell.angle_alpha   90.00
_cell.angle_beta   90.00
_cell.angle_gamma   90.00
#
_symmetry.space_group_name_H-M   'P 1'
#
loop_
_entity.id
_entity.type
_entity.pdbx_description
1 polymer ?
#
loop_
_entity_poly.entity_id
_entity_poly.type
_entity_poly.pdbx_seq_one_letter_code
_entity_poly.pdbx_strand_id
1 'polypeptide(L)'
;MRRRQAKIEFKNKMQMWIKFSMISGTDENIEDFEGKSIISFKAAGEDITMELDLRGMNREDGLEMLERYLVKASGRHFDEVRIIHGKGTLALKAAVENYLRKSRLVKSFRGGKFGEGDYGVTLVELKK
;
A
#
# COMPACT_ATOMS: atom_id res chain seq x y z
N MET A 1 -15.70 -20.36 -18.57
CA MET A 1 -15.25 -19.61 -17.37
C MET A 1 -15.61 -20.44 -16.12
N ARG A 2 -14.62 -20.99 -15.40
CA ARG A 2 -14.87 -21.89 -14.25
C ARG A 2 -15.36 -21.05 -13.05
N ARG A 3 -16.59 -21.29 -12.57
CA ARG A 3 -17.13 -20.59 -11.39
C ARG A 3 -16.34 -21.04 -10.15
N ARG A 4 -15.46 -20.18 -9.64
CA ARG A 4 -14.69 -20.43 -8.42
C ARG A 4 -15.61 -20.25 -7.21
N GLN A 5 -16.03 -21.35 -6.61
CA GLN A 5 -16.84 -21.40 -5.39
C GLN A 5 -16.08 -22.18 -4.32
N ALA A 6 -16.23 -21.78 -3.07
CA ALA A 6 -15.75 -22.51 -1.90
C ALA A 6 -16.94 -23.19 -1.21
N LYS A 7 -16.74 -24.43 -0.74
CA LYS A 7 -17.68 -25.14 0.13
C LYS A 7 -17.22 -24.96 1.58
N ILE A 8 -18.09 -24.43 2.42
CA ILE A 8 -17.87 -24.35 3.87
C ILE A 8 -18.73 -25.42 4.53
N GLU A 9 -18.12 -26.21 5.41
CA GLU A 9 -18.80 -27.21 6.23
C GLU A 9 -18.72 -26.80 7.70
N PHE A 10 -19.88 -26.65 8.33
CA PHE A 10 -19.98 -26.26 9.74
C PHE A 10 -20.06 -27.50 10.63
N LYS A 11 -19.69 -27.37 11.93
CA LYS A 11 -19.69 -28.48 12.90
C LYS A 11 -21.04 -29.21 13.02
N ASN A 12 -22.15 -28.52 12.74
CA ASN A 12 -23.51 -29.09 12.71
C ASN A 12 -23.86 -29.80 11.39
N LYS A 13 -22.88 -30.10 10.52
CA LYS A 13 -23.03 -30.70 9.18
C LYS A 13 -23.76 -29.82 8.15
N MET A 14 -23.97 -28.53 8.44
CA MET A 14 -24.48 -27.59 7.45
C MET A 14 -23.42 -27.32 6.38
N GLN A 15 -23.84 -27.24 5.12
CA GLN A 15 -22.96 -26.95 3.98
C GLN A 15 -23.41 -25.67 3.29
N MET A 16 -22.45 -24.78 3.00
CA MET A 16 -22.72 -23.50 2.32
C MET A 16 -21.74 -23.29 1.17
N TRP A 17 -22.26 -22.85 0.02
CA TRP A 17 -21.46 -22.47 -1.14
C TRP A 17 -21.32 -20.96 -1.20
N ILE A 18 -20.08 -20.46 -1.19
CA ILE A 18 -19.79 -19.03 -1.28
C ILE A 18 -18.99 -18.75 -2.56
N LYS A 19 -19.36 -17.69 -3.29
CA LYS A 19 -18.55 -17.17 -4.39
C LYS A 19 -17.24 -16.61 -3.81
N PHE A 20 -16.11 -16.93 -4.42
CA PHE A 20 -14.81 -16.39 -3.98
C PHE A 20 -14.80 -14.86 -3.85
N SER A 21 -15.57 -14.14 -4.68
CA SER A 21 -15.69 -12.68 -4.65
C SER A 21 -16.38 -12.10 -3.41
N MET A 22 -17.01 -12.94 -2.58
CA MET A 22 -17.74 -12.52 -1.37
C MET A 22 -16.95 -12.82 -0.08
N ILE A 23 -15.74 -13.36 -0.21
CA ILE A 23 -14.87 -13.70 0.91
C ILE A 23 -13.81 -12.60 1.01
N SER A 24 -13.85 -11.80 2.08
CA SER A 24 -12.77 -10.89 2.46
C SER A 24 -11.97 -11.51 3.60
N GLY A 25 -10.63 -11.39 3.56
CA GLY A 25 -9.79 -11.76 4.70
C GLY A 25 -10.08 -10.86 5.89
N THR A 26 -9.94 -11.39 7.10
CA THR A 26 -9.89 -10.60 8.34
C THR A 26 -8.42 -10.48 8.75
N ASP A 27 -8.04 -9.37 9.39
CA ASP A 27 -6.68 -9.19 9.95
C ASP A 27 -6.48 -10.00 11.25
N GLU A 28 -7.53 -10.64 11.75
CA GLU A 28 -7.48 -11.49 12.93
C GLU A 28 -6.88 -12.85 12.56
N ASN A 29 -5.65 -13.09 13.02
CA ASN A 29 -5.07 -14.43 12.97
C ASN A 29 -5.88 -15.35 13.90
N ILE A 30 -6.58 -16.34 13.31
CA ILE A 30 -7.20 -17.41 14.08
C ILE A 30 -6.11 -18.44 14.37
N GLU A 31 -5.56 -18.40 15.59
CA GLU A 31 -4.46 -19.27 16.03
C GLU A 31 -4.88 -20.74 16.20
N ASP A 32 -6.18 -21.03 16.37
CA ASP A 32 -6.71 -22.36 16.72
C ASP A 32 -7.11 -23.25 15.52
N PHE A 33 -6.54 -23.05 14.33
CA PHE A 33 -6.85 -23.91 13.18
C PHE A 33 -5.92 -25.13 13.11
N GLU A 34 -6.33 -26.25 13.71
CA GLU A 34 -5.57 -27.53 13.71
C GLU A 34 -5.56 -28.28 12.35
N GLY A 35 -6.14 -27.71 11.30
CA GLY A 35 -6.20 -28.31 9.96
C GLY A 35 -5.05 -27.89 9.04
N LYS A 36 -4.74 -28.71 8.03
CA LYS A 36 -3.91 -28.24 6.90
C LYS A 36 -4.69 -27.21 6.09
N SER A 37 -4.29 -25.94 6.15
CA SER A 37 -4.81 -24.90 5.26
C SER A 37 -4.52 -25.25 3.80
N ILE A 38 -5.56 -25.56 3.03
CA ILE A 38 -5.47 -25.94 1.60
C ILE A 38 -5.46 -24.69 0.71
N ILE A 39 -5.86 -23.53 1.24
CA ILE A 39 -6.01 -22.28 0.49
C ILE A 39 -4.98 -21.29 1.00
N SER A 40 -3.88 -21.13 0.26
CA SER A 40 -3.06 -19.92 0.34
C SER A 40 -3.77 -18.83 -0.45
N PHE A 41 -4.44 -17.91 0.25
CA PHE A 41 -4.87 -16.66 -0.37
C PHE A 41 -3.81 -15.61 -0.07
N LYS A 42 -3.02 -15.25 -1.08
CA LYS A 42 -2.29 -13.99 -1.04
C LYS A 42 -3.38 -12.92 -1.09
N ALA A 43 -3.56 -12.16 -0.01
CA ALA A 43 -4.40 -10.97 -0.04
C ALA A 43 -4.09 -10.23 -1.34
N ALA A 44 -5.11 -9.88 -2.11
CA ALA A 44 -4.94 -9.01 -3.26
C ALA A 44 -4.40 -7.70 -2.69
N GLY A 45 -3.08 -7.60 -2.56
CA GLY A 45 -2.43 -6.44 -1.98
C GLY A 45 -2.87 -5.27 -2.84
N GLU A 46 -3.50 -4.26 -2.24
CA GLU A 46 -3.96 -3.06 -2.94
C GLU A 46 -2.95 -2.70 -4.02
N ASP A 47 -3.36 -2.70 -5.28
CA ASP A 47 -2.47 -2.33 -6.38
C ASP A 47 -2.08 -0.86 -6.18
N ILE A 48 -0.87 -0.66 -5.67
CA ILE A 48 -0.29 0.68 -5.57
C ILE A 48 0.35 1.03 -6.91
N THR A 49 0.28 2.29 -7.27
CA THR A 49 0.96 2.84 -8.44
C THR A 49 2.35 3.37 -8.03
N MET A 50 3.15 3.78 -9.02
CA MET A 50 4.40 4.51 -8.79
C MET A 50 4.17 5.97 -8.33
N GLU A 51 2.93 6.35 -8.04
CA GLU A 51 2.57 7.70 -7.59
C GLU A 51 1.77 7.63 -6.28
N LEU A 52 2.08 8.54 -5.36
CA LEU A 52 1.31 8.78 -4.15
C LEU A 52 0.82 10.22 -4.16
N ASP A 53 -0.49 10.42 -4.14
CA ASP A 53 -1.11 11.74 -4.04
C ASP A 53 -1.49 12.06 -2.59
N LEU A 54 -0.90 13.12 -2.05
CA LEU A 54 -1.13 13.63 -0.69
C LEU A 54 -1.79 15.01 -0.71
N ARG A 55 -2.21 15.53 -1.87
CA ARG A 55 -2.81 16.86 -1.96
C ARG A 55 -4.08 16.93 -1.12
N GLY A 56 -4.23 18.04 -0.40
CA GLY A 56 -5.39 18.28 0.47
C GLY A 56 -5.32 17.56 1.82
N MET A 57 -4.32 16.71 2.06
CA MET A 57 -4.09 16.11 3.37
C MET A 57 -3.42 17.11 4.31
N ASN A 58 -3.71 16.98 5.61
CA ASN A 58 -2.90 17.62 6.63
C ASN A 58 -1.53 16.92 6.75
N ARG A 59 -0.65 17.48 7.58
CA ARG A 59 0.72 17.00 7.71
C ARG A 59 0.78 15.58 8.28
N GLU A 60 0.02 15.32 9.33
CA GLU A 60 0.06 14.08 10.09
C GLU A 60 -0.47 12.92 9.23
N ASP A 61 -1.65 13.08 8.63
CA ASP A 61 -2.27 12.09 7.74
C ASP A 61 -1.39 11.81 6.51
N GLY A 62 -0.83 12.86 5.92
CA GLY A 62 0.05 12.74 4.76
C GLY A 62 1.33 11.95 5.06
N LEU A 63 1.90 12.12 6.26
CA LEU A 63 3.07 11.36 6.70
C LEU A 63 2.76 9.91 7.01
N GLU A 64 1.62 9.63 7.65
CA GLU A 64 1.17 8.26 7.89
C GLU A 64 0.95 7.52 6.56
N MET A 65 0.30 8.18 5.59
CA MET A 65 0.07 7.59 4.28
C MET A 65 1.38 7.37 3.51
N LEU A 66 2.32 8.31 3.59
CA LEU A 66 3.66 8.18 3.00
C LEU A 66 4.42 6.98 3.57
N GLU A 67 4.43 6.81 4.89
CA GLU A 67 5.09 5.70 5.56
C GLU A 67 4.55 4.35 5.08
N ARG A 68 3.21 4.19 5.11
CA ARG A 68 2.54 2.98 4.64
C ARG A 68 2.84 2.70 3.17
N TYR A 69 2.85 3.74 2.34
CA TYR A 69 3.14 3.62 0.91
C TYR A 69 4.57 3.15 0.64
N LEU A 70 5.57 3.75 1.29
CA LEU A 70 6.99 3.43 1.04
C LEU A 70 7.33 1.97 1.42
N VAL A 71 6.73 1.44 2.48
CA VAL A 71 6.86 0.01 2.82
C VAL A 71 6.33 -0.87 1.69
N LYS A 72 5.13 -0.58 1.18
CA LYS A 72 4.53 -1.34 0.08
C LYS A 72 5.31 -1.20 -1.22
N ALA A 73 5.81 0.01 -1.53
CA ALA A 73 6.58 0.31 -2.74
C ALA A 73 7.93 -0.41 -2.75
N SER A 74 8.62 -0.42 -1.60
CA SER A 74 9.87 -1.16 -1.43
C SER A 74 9.68 -2.67 -1.62
N GLY A 75 8.54 -3.22 -1.20
CA GLY A 75 8.19 -4.63 -1.44
C GLY A 75 7.81 -4.98 -2.88
N ARG A 76 7.63 -4.01 -3.78
CA ARG A 76 7.19 -4.20 -5.18
C ARG A 76 8.29 -3.96 -6.23
N HIS A 77 9.55 -3.82 -5.79
CA HIS A 77 10.71 -3.57 -6.67
C HIS A 77 10.58 -2.34 -7.58
N PHE A 78 9.86 -1.30 -7.15
CA PHE A 78 9.92 -0.02 -7.84
C PHE A 78 11.28 0.63 -7.59
N ASP A 79 11.97 1.03 -8.65
CA ASP A 79 13.23 1.76 -8.53
C ASP A 79 13.00 3.22 -8.09
N GLU A 80 11.93 3.84 -8.60
CA GLU A 80 11.56 5.24 -8.32
C GLU A 80 10.05 5.38 -8.15
N VAL A 81 9.63 6.27 -7.23
CA VAL A 81 8.22 6.64 -7.00
C VAL A 81 8.06 8.16 -6.91
N ARG A 82 6.86 8.67 -7.20
CA ARG A 82 6.51 10.09 -7.22
C ARG A 82 5.55 10.43 -6.08
N ILE A 83 5.94 11.37 -5.23
CA ILE A 83 5.10 11.85 -4.11
C ILE A 83 4.57 13.24 -4.46
N ILE A 84 3.26 13.34 -4.66
CA ILE A 84 2.57 14.58 -5.02
C ILE A 84 2.01 15.20 -3.74
N HIS A 85 2.73 16.18 -3.18
CA HIS A 85 2.30 16.91 -1.97
C HIS A 85 1.66 18.27 -2.29
N GLY A 86 1.67 18.68 -3.57
CA GLY A 86 1.14 19.98 -4.01
C GLY A 86 2.09 21.15 -3.71
N LYS A 87 1.76 22.33 -4.26
CA LYS A 87 2.57 23.55 -4.15
C LYS A 87 2.27 24.34 -2.88
N GLY A 88 0.99 24.67 -2.63
CA GLY A 88 0.47 25.25 -1.38
C GLY A 88 1.43 26.20 -0.65
N THR A 89 1.54 26.03 0.68
CA THR A 89 2.52 26.71 1.54
C THR A 89 3.86 25.98 1.62
N LEU A 90 4.04 24.90 0.86
CA LEU A 90 5.16 23.96 0.96
C LEU A 90 5.32 23.26 2.33
N ALA A 91 4.35 23.38 3.24
CA ALA A 91 4.41 22.72 4.55
C ALA A 91 4.45 21.18 4.43
N LEU A 92 3.58 20.61 3.58
CA LEU A 92 3.55 19.17 3.35
C LEU A 92 4.81 18.69 2.62
N LYS A 93 5.32 19.48 1.66
CA LYS A 93 6.64 19.23 1.04
C LYS A 93 7.73 19.10 2.10
N ALA A 94 7.85 20.10 2.98
CA ALA A 94 8.87 20.11 4.02
C ALA A 94 8.74 18.91 4.97
N ALA A 95 7.51 18.54 5.33
CA ALA A 95 7.26 17.35 6.15
C ALA A 95 7.69 16.06 5.45
N VAL A 96 7.28 15.87 4.18
CA VAL A 96 7.65 14.73 3.33
C VAL A 96 9.18 14.63 3.21
N GLU A 97 9.87 15.69 2.80
CA GLU A 97 11.33 15.67 2.64
C GLU A 97 12.04 15.37 3.96
N ASN A 98 11.56 15.90 5.09
CA ASN A 98 12.12 15.61 6.41
C ASN A 98 11.95 14.14 6.82
N TYR A 99 10.82 13.52 6.48
CA TYR A 99 10.61 12.09 6.67
C TYR A 99 11.56 11.27 5.78
N LEU A 100 11.63 11.59 4.48
CA LEU A 100 12.44 10.88 3.50
C LEU A 100 13.93 10.85 3.87
N ARG A 101 14.48 11.95 4.41
CA ARG A 101 15.89 12.01 4.90
C ARG A 101 16.20 10.99 5.98
N LYS A 102 15.22 10.59 6.78
CA LYS A 102 15.37 9.67 7.92
C LYS A 102 15.00 8.23 7.56
N SER A 103 14.30 8.04 6.43
CA SER A 103 13.77 6.74 6.04
C SER A 103 14.89 5.79 5.60
N ARG A 104 14.87 4.57 6.14
CA ARG A 104 15.82 3.52 5.73
C ARG A 104 15.51 2.95 4.36
N LEU A 105 14.27 3.09 3.88
CA LEU A 105 13.78 2.58 2.60
C LEU A 105 14.19 3.44 1.40
N VAL A 106 14.60 4.68 1.66
CA VAL A 106 14.91 5.67 0.62
C VAL A 106 16.41 5.71 0.35
N LYS A 107 16.79 5.58 -0.91
CA LYS A 107 18.17 5.72 -1.37
C LYS A 107 18.52 7.18 -1.61
N SER A 108 17.68 7.89 -2.35
CA SER A 108 17.84 9.31 -2.65
C SER A 108 16.48 9.94 -2.98
N PHE A 109 16.37 11.27 -2.95
CA PHE A 109 15.17 11.95 -3.42
C PHE A 109 15.53 13.33 -3.98
N ARG A 110 14.67 13.86 -4.86
CA ARG A 110 14.81 15.19 -5.45
C ARG A 110 13.44 15.82 -5.71
N GLY A 111 13.42 17.14 -5.82
CA GLY A 111 12.25 17.84 -6.35
C GLY A 111 11.96 17.49 -7.81
N GLY A 112 10.70 17.62 -8.20
CA GLY A 112 10.26 17.52 -9.59
C GLY A 112 10.87 18.63 -10.45
N LYS A 113 11.19 18.28 -11.69
CA LYS A 113 11.63 19.21 -12.75
C LYS A 113 10.44 19.70 -13.57
N PHE A 114 10.72 20.58 -14.54
CA PHE A 114 9.73 21.01 -15.53
C PHE A 114 9.12 19.79 -16.24
N GLY A 115 7.78 19.74 -16.30
CA GLY A 115 7.04 18.59 -16.84
C GLY A 115 6.79 17.44 -15.87
N GLU A 116 7.47 17.38 -14.72
CA GLU A 116 7.29 16.32 -13.70
C GLU A 116 6.35 16.74 -12.56
N GLY A 117 5.81 17.95 -12.58
CA GLY A 117 5.03 18.53 -11.47
C GLY A 117 5.81 19.54 -10.61
N ASP A 118 7.07 19.81 -10.96
CA ASP A 118 7.86 20.93 -10.44
C ASP A 118 7.92 20.91 -8.89
N TYR A 119 7.85 22.05 -8.21
CA TYR A 119 7.83 22.14 -6.74
C TYR A 119 6.70 21.38 -6.03
N GLY A 120 5.69 20.87 -6.75
CA GLY A 120 4.57 20.13 -6.17
C GLY A 120 4.80 18.63 -6.03
N VAL A 121 5.95 18.14 -6.51
CA VAL A 121 6.29 16.71 -6.56
C VAL A 121 7.70 16.48 -6.03
N THR A 122 7.87 15.38 -5.31
CA THR A 122 9.17 14.83 -4.93
C THR A 122 9.32 13.45 -5.57
N LEU A 123 10.39 13.23 -6.32
CA LEU A 123 10.76 11.90 -6.83
C LEU A 123 11.69 11.23 -5.83
N VAL A 124 11.41 9.95 -5.54
CA VAL A 124 12.07 9.17 -4.49
C VAL A 124 12.62 7.89 -5.10
N GLU A 125 13.93 7.71 -5.02
CA GLU A 125 14.61 6.47 -5.38
C GLU A 125 14.63 5.54 -4.17
N LEU A 126 14.16 4.31 -4.35
CA LEU A 126 14.07 3.32 -3.26
C LEU A 126 15.34 2.46 -3.18
N LYS A 127 15.63 1.94 -1.99
CA LYS A 127 16.68 0.93 -1.81
C LYS A 127 16.17 -0.43 -2.28
N LYS A 128 17.08 -1.20 -2.87
CA LYS A 128 16.88 -2.60 -3.26
C LYS A 128 17.16 -3.53 -2.11
#